data_AF-A0A9D1X409-F1
#
_entry.id   AF-A0A9D1X409-F1
#
_cell.length_a   1.000
_cell.length_b   1.000
_cell.length_c   1.000
_cell.angle_alpha   90.00
_cell.angle_beta   90.00
_cell.angle_gamma   90.00
#
_symmetry.space_group_name_H-M   'P 1'
#
loop_
_entity.id
_entity.type
_entity.pdbx_description
1 polymer ?
#
loop_
_entity_poly.entity_id
_entity_poly.type
_entity_poly.pdbx_seq_one_letter_code
_entity_poly.pdbx_strand_id
1 'polypeptide(L)'
;MLIYEGTKDNFLASVEQDTIAIEIENTIYEKMHRHTAKNEFRAWENSMEYMYKVLNDRDIPSDAGVAIEYNIPQTSKRVDFLISGYG
;
A
#
# COMPACT_ATOMS: atom_id res chain seq x y z
N MET A 1 -5.75 -10.31 0.63
CA MET A 1 -6.71 -9.34 0.09
C MET A 1 -5.98 -8.11 -0.41
N LEU A 2 -6.04 -7.81 -1.70
CA LEU A 2 -5.43 -6.60 -2.27
C LEU A 2 -6.10 -5.34 -1.69
N ILE A 3 -5.32 -4.47 -1.05
CA ILE A 3 -5.77 -3.21 -0.42
C ILE A 3 -5.19 -1.96 -1.09
N TYR A 4 -4.27 -2.14 -2.04
CA TYR A 4 -3.73 -1.11 -2.90
C TYR A 4 -3.22 -1.75 -4.19
N GLU A 5 -3.39 -1.07 -5.32
CA GLU A 5 -2.84 -1.43 -6.63
C GLU A 5 -2.61 -0.15 -7.44
N GLY A 6 -1.46 -0.05 -8.10
CA GLY A 6 -1.12 1.09 -8.95
C GLY A 6 0.25 0.92 -9.59
N THR A 7 0.69 1.90 -10.37
CA THR A 7 2.10 1.96 -10.79
C THR A 7 2.98 2.49 -9.65
N LYS A 8 4.30 2.33 -9.77
CA LYS A 8 5.26 2.98 -8.88
C LYS A 8 5.01 4.48 -8.80
N ASP A 9 4.77 5.16 -9.92
CA ASP A 9 4.47 6.60 -9.91
C ASP A 9 3.20 6.93 -9.11
N ASN A 10 2.14 6.12 -9.24
CA ASN A 10 0.94 6.29 -8.41
C ASN A 10 1.27 6.12 -6.93
N PHE A 11 2.02 5.09 -6.58
CA PHE A 11 2.41 4.82 -5.20
C PHE A 11 3.22 5.96 -4.60
N LEU A 12 4.26 6.44 -5.32
CA LEU A 12 5.09 7.54 -4.84
C LEU A 12 4.26 8.82 -4.66
N ALA A 13 3.37 9.14 -5.61
CA ALA A 13 2.50 10.29 -5.50
C ALA A 13 1.52 10.19 -4.31
N SER A 14 0.93 9.02 -4.07
CA SER A 14 0.04 8.79 -2.93
C SER A 14 0.76 8.91 -1.58
N VAL A 15 2.05 8.53 -1.51
CA VAL A 15 2.86 8.73 -0.30
C VAL A 15 3.20 10.21 -0.13
N GLU A 16 3.67 10.89 -1.18
CA GLU A 16 4.04 12.32 -1.13
C GLU A 16 2.86 13.25 -0.79
N GLN A 17 1.64 12.84 -1.14
CA GLN A 17 0.41 13.61 -0.88
C GLN A 17 -0.26 13.23 0.45
N ASP A 18 0.36 12.35 1.25
CA ASP A 18 -0.20 11.82 2.50
C ASP A 18 -1.56 11.10 2.32
N THR A 19 -1.86 10.57 1.13
CA THR A 19 -3.15 9.92 0.84
C THR A 19 -3.12 8.40 0.94
N ILE A 20 -1.95 7.77 0.89
CA ILE A 20 -1.80 6.30 0.80
C ILE A 20 -2.55 5.54 1.92
N ALA A 21 -2.50 6.03 3.17
CA ALA A 21 -3.18 5.38 4.29
C ALA A 21 -4.71 5.50 4.21
N ILE A 22 -5.20 6.62 3.66
CA ILE A 22 -6.63 6.87 3.42
C ILE A 22 -7.13 5.94 2.30
N GLU A 23 -6.35 5.78 1.22
CA GLU A 23 -6.67 4.87 0.12
C GLU A 23 -6.78 3.42 0.59
N ILE A 24 -5.82 2.98 1.43
CA ILE A 24 -5.84 1.66 2.06
C ILE A 24 -7.06 1.50 2.98
N GLU A 25 -7.35 2.49 3.83
CA GLU A 25 -8.48 2.44 4.75
C GLU A 25 -9.82 2.35 4.00
N ASN A 26 -9.99 3.18 2.97
CA ASN A 26 -11.18 3.17 2.11
C ASN A 26 -11.35 1.79 1.46
N THR A 27 -10.28 1.22 0.92
CA THR A 27 -10.33 -0.11 0.30
C THR A 27 -10.66 -1.21 1.31
N ILE A 28 -10.11 -1.14 2.54
CA ILE A 28 -10.46 -2.07 3.62
C ILE A 28 -11.95 -1.93 4.00
N TYR A 29 -12.46 -0.71 4.08
CA TYR A 29 -13.87 -0.46 4.39
C TYR A 29 -14.79 -0.97 3.26
N GLU A 30 -14.46 -0.70 2.01
CA GLU A 30 -15.21 -1.17 0.85
C GLU A 30 -15.26 -2.69 0.76
N LYS A 31 -14.13 -3.37 1.01
CA LYS A 31 -14.01 -4.83 0.85
C LYS A 31 -14.43 -5.64 2.09
N MET A 32 -14.31 -5.07 3.29
CA MET A 32 -14.54 -5.81 4.55
C MET A 32 -15.61 -5.18 5.44
N HIS A 33 -16.13 -4.00 5.10
CA HIS A 33 -17.01 -3.20 5.96
C HIS A 33 -16.43 -3.00 7.37
N ARG A 34 -15.10 -2.87 7.44
CA ARG A 34 -14.32 -2.72 8.67
C ARG A 34 -13.60 -1.39 8.66
N HIS A 35 -13.76 -0.63 9.74
CA HIS A 35 -12.95 0.57 9.96
C HIS A 35 -11.53 0.21 10.42
N THR A 36 -10.55 0.93 9.92
CA THR A 36 -9.15 0.77 10.31
C THR A 36 -8.95 1.42 11.68
N ALA A 37 -8.31 0.69 12.60
CA ALA A 37 -8.02 1.26 13.91
C ALA A 37 -6.94 2.35 13.78
N LYS A 38 -6.98 3.39 14.62
CA LYS A 38 -6.03 4.52 14.53
C LYS A 38 -4.55 4.11 14.54
N ASN A 39 -4.21 3.06 15.28
CA ASN A 39 -2.86 2.50 15.33
C ASN A 39 -2.49 1.73 14.05
N GLU A 40 -3.45 1.05 13.43
CA GLU A 40 -3.27 0.38 12.14
C GLU A 40 -3.12 1.42 11.01
N PHE A 41 -3.91 2.48 11.04
CA PHE A 41 -3.79 3.62 10.11
C PHE A 41 -2.39 4.24 10.18
N ARG A 42 -1.92 4.58 11.38
CA ARG A 42 -0.56 5.09 11.59
C ARG A 42 0.52 4.10 11.16
N ALA A 43 0.27 2.79 11.27
CA ALA A 43 1.21 1.78 10.80
C ALA A 43 1.32 1.82 9.27
N TRP A 44 0.23 2.08 8.54
CA TRP A 44 0.27 2.32 7.10
C TRP A 44 1.10 3.54 6.75
N GLU A 45 0.81 4.70 7.34
CA GLU A 45 1.58 5.95 7.11
C GLU A 45 3.09 5.71 7.28
N ASN A 46 3.48 5.20 8.45
CA ASN A 46 4.88 4.99 8.77
C ASN A 46 5.56 3.95 7.85
N SER A 47 4.87 2.85 7.51
CA SER A 47 5.48 1.78 6.70
C SER A 47 5.64 2.21 5.24
N MET A 48 4.65 2.93 4.70
CA MET A 48 4.66 3.35 3.29
C MET A 48 5.72 4.42 3.02
N GLU A 49 6.02 5.27 3.99
CA GLU A 49 7.17 6.19 3.96
C GLU A 49 8.52 5.47 3.78
N TYR A 50 8.70 4.30 4.40
CA TYR A 50 9.91 3.50 4.17
C TYR A 50 9.91 2.83 2.79
N MET A 51 8.75 2.36 2.32
CA MET A 51 8.64 1.79 0.99
C MET A 51 8.83 2.83 -0.11
N TYR A 52 8.43 4.09 0.12
CA TYR A 52 8.76 5.22 -0.74
C TYR A 52 10.28 5.38 -0.89
N LYS A 53 11.04 5.32 0.21
CA LYS A 53 12.52 5.42 0.15
C LYS A 53 13.15 4.29 -0.66
N VAL A 54 12.56 3.08 -0.64
CA VAL A 54 13.03 1.93 -1.43
C VAL A 54 12.65 2.08 -2.90
N LEU A 55 11.43 2.53 -3.20
CA LEU A 55 10.92 2.64 -4.56
C LEU A 55 11.31 3.92 -5.29
N ASN A 56 11.72 4.96 -4.58
CA ASN A 56 12.26 6.20 -5.13
C ASN A 56 13.69 6.01 -5.65
N ASP A 57 13.87 4.96 -6.45
CA ASP A 57 15.07 4.59 -7.16
C ASP A 57 14.77 4.64 -8.66
N ARG A 58 15.58 5.37 -9.43
CA ARG A 58 15.37 5.56 -10.88
C ARG A 58 15.63 4.29 -11.68
N ASP A 59 16.32 3.30 -11.12
CA ASP A 59 16.58 2.02 -11.78
C ASP A 59 15.33 1.11 -11.76
N ILE A 60 14.35 1.40 -10.91
CA ILE A 60 13.04 0.76 -10.92
C ILE A 60 12.13 1.53 -11.90
N PRO A 61 11.58 0.91 -12.97
CA PRO A 61 10.71 1.59 -13.93
C PRO A 61 9.51 2.26 -13.25
N SER A 62 9.18 3.48 -13.69
CA SER A 62 8.05 4.27 -13.15
C SER A 62 6.69 3.62 -13.36
N ASP A 63 6.59 2.82 -14.41
CA ASP A 63 5.41 2.03 -14.75
C ASP A 63 5.37 0.67 -14.04
N ALA A 64 6.40 0.26 -13.28
CA ALA A 64 6.38 -0.99 -12.52
C ALA A 64 5.13 -1.07 -11.63
N GLY A 65 4.50 -2.24 -11.58
CA GLY A 65 3.30 -2.46 -10.77
C GLY A 65 3.66 -2.52 -9.28
N VAL A 66 2.85 -1.89 -8.44
CA VAL A 66 2.91 -1.94 -6.98
C VAL A 66 1.57 -2.43 -6.45
N ALA A 67 1.61 -3.40 -5.55
CA ALA A 67 0.44 -3.96 -4.91
C ALA A 67 0.69 -4.17 -3.42
N ILE A 68 -0.32 -3.89 -2.59
CA ILE A 68 -0.27 -4.20 -1.15
C ILE A 68 -1.37 -5.20 -0.87
N GLU A 69 -1.00 -6.38 -0.41
CA GLU A 69 -1.94 -7.39 0.05
C GLU A 69 -2.01 -7.39 1.58
N TYR A 70 -3.22 -7.40 2.12
CA TYR A 70 -3.53 -7.51 3.54
C TYR A 70 -4.19 -8.85 3.88
N ASN A 71 -3.80 -9.46 5.00
CA ASN A 71 -4.46 -10.65 5.56
C ASN A 71 -4.58 -10.62 7.09
N ILE A 72 -5.49 -11.47 7.63
CA ILE A 72 -5.97 -11.77 9.02
C ILE A 72 -7.22 -11.01 9.41
N PRO A 73 -8.32 -11.69 9.76
CA PRO A 73 -8.40 -12.53 11.00
C PRO A 73 -8.31 -14.08 10.91
N GLN A 74 -7.85 -14.78 11.99
CA GLN A 74 -7.76 -16.27 12.27
C GLN A 74 -6.57 -17.25 11.91
N THR A 75 -5.40 -16.89 11.43
CA THR A 75 -4.95 -15.56 11.26
C THR A 75 -4.10 -15.49 9.98
N SER A 76 -2.81 -15.78 9.98
CA SER A 76 -1.90 -15.60 8.82
C SER A 76 -1.69 -14.15 8.26
N LYS A 77 -1.40 -13.11 9.08
CA LYS A 77 -1.54 -11.63 8.73
C LYS A 77 -0.21 -11.50 8.09
N ARG A 78 -0.26 -11.39 6.80
CA ARG A 78 0.84 -10.91 6.02
C ARG A 78 0.32 -9.64 5.40
N VAL A 79 1.11 -8.60 5.58
CA VAL A 79 1.03 -7.45 4.72
C VAL A 79 2.15 -7.66 3.73
N ASP A 80 1.79 -8.05 2.52
CA ASP A 80 2.76 -8.30 1.46
C ASP A 80 2.83 -7.06 0.57
N PHE A 81 4.03 -6.55 0.37
CA PHE A 81 4.31 -5.50 -0.60
C PHE A 81 4.89 -6.15 -1.84
N LEU A 82 4.20 -6.01 -2.97
CA LEU A 82 4.49 -6.70 -4.21
C LEU A 82 4.94 -5.69 -5.25
N ILE A 83 5.98 -6.04 -6.01
CA ILE A 83 6.47 -5.28 -7.16
C ILE A 83 6.45 -6.21 -8.36
N SER A 84 5.92 -5.73 -9.49
CA SER A 84 5.93 -6.45 -10.76
C SER A 84 6.48 -5.57 -11.88
N GLY A 85 6.99 -6.20 -12.94
CA GLY A 85 7.12 -5.50 -14.21
C GLY A 85 5.73 -5.13 -14.73
N TYR A 86 5.66 -4.04 -15.50
CA TYR A 86 4.50 -3.76 -16.32
C TYR A 86 4.72 -4.37 -17.71
N GLY A 87 3.71 -5.06 -18.23
CA GLY A 87 3.71 -5.65 -19.56
C GLY A 87 3.09 -4.72 -20.59
#